data_AF-A0AAV2PNJ3-F1
#
_entry.id   AF-A0AAV2PNJ3-F1
#
_cell.length_a   1.000
_cell.length_b   1.000
_cell.length_c   1.000
_cell.angle_alpha   90.00
_cell.angle_beta   90.00
_cell.angle_gamma   90.00
#
_symmetry.space_group_name_H-M   'P 1'
#
loop_
_entity.id
_entity.type
_entity.pdbx_description
1 polymer ?
#
loop_
_entity_poly.entity_id
_entity_poly.type
_entity_poly.pdbx_seq_one_letter_code
_entity_poly.pdbx_strand_id
1 'polypeptide(L)'
;DYDAPLSEAGDYTTKYNTARDLVQKYNPLTGIVTNPDAPEIREKTAYPSVSIIEAIDFSSILSSIKDSFKNSSGPISMEDLPCNDGNGQSYGYLSYCTKLPRKAGNYSLKIKGHIRDMAQIIVDGSVITQPYNKDGDGDKAAGFWGARDAEFLLPKSSNEAEGDLVIIVENMGRVNYGQPHNFKQSKGLVEGPILLDEAPITNWTMIPLEFKKSFITSLTDWNSYAGSLTTPGLYRGTLNVTAEPLDTFVDMSSWNKGVVFINGFNLGRYWSEGPQKTMYLAAPLLNQGENEIIIYEQYEAADAILFTDAPIFT
;
A
#
# COMPACT_ATOMS: atom_id res chain seq x y z
N ASP A 1 -3.96 -17.98 1.48
CA ASP A 1 -2.53 -18.15 1.75
C ASP A 1 -1.86 -18.94 0.62
N TYR A 2 -1.19 -20.07 0.87
CA TYR A 2 -0.58 -20.94 -0.16
C TYR A 2 -1.37 -22.24 -0.38
N ASP A 3 -2.50 -22.41 0.32
CA ASP A 3 -3.17 -23.71 0.48
C ASP A 3 -2.17 -24.77 0.97
N ALA A 4 -1.31 -24.38 1.92
CA ALA A 4 -0.32 -25.26 2.53
C ALA A 4 -0.96 -26.20 3.57
N PRO A 5 -0.25 -27.25 4.04
CA PRO A 5 -0.70 -28.06 5.17
C PRO A 5 -1.08 -27.22 6.41
N LEU A 6 -0.35 -26.15 6.70
CA LEU A 6 -0.69 -25.20 7.76
C LEU A 6 -1.30 -23.93 7.14
N SER A 7 -2.26 -23.32 7.83
CA SER A 7 -2.79 -22.00 7.45
C SER A 7 -1.73 -20.91 7.65
N GLU A 8 -2.01 -19.69 7.16
CA GLU A 8 -1.18 -18.50 7.43
C GLU A 8 -0.98 -18.26 8.94
N ALA A 9 -2.02 -18.54 9.73
CA ALA A 9 -2.00 -18.44 11.19
C ALA A 9 -1.53 -19.74 11.89
N GLY A 10 -0.99 -20.70 11.14
CA GLY A 10 -0.40 -21.93 11.67
C GLY A 10 -1.38 -23.04 12.03
N ASP A 11 -2.66 -22.91 11.67
CA ASP A 11 -3.68 -23.92 12.00
C ASP A 11 -3.51 -25.19 11.17
N TYR A 12 -3.77 -26.35 11.78
CA TYR A 12 -3.77 -27.63 11.06
C TYR A 12 -4.95 -27.73 10.11
N THR A 13 -4.67 -27.95 8.82
CA THR A 13 -5.72 -28.16 7.81
C THR A 13 -6.01 -29.65 7.60
N THR A 14 -7.05 -29.95 6.83
CA THR A 14 -7.29 -31.32 6.30
C THR A 14 -6.07 -31.84 5.55
N LYS A 15 -5.33 -30.99 4.84
CA LYS A 15 -4.11 -31.35 4.11
C LYS A 15 -2.97 -31.75 5.04
N TYR A 16 -2.81 -31.07 6.18
CA TYR A 16 -1.85 -31.48 7.22
C TYR A 16 -2.18 -32.84 7.79
N ASN A 17 -3.43 -33.05 8.23
CA ASN A 17 -3.84 -34.32 8.82
C ASN A 17 -3.66 -35.48 7.84
N THR A 18 -4.07 -35.28 6.58
CA THR A 18 -3.90 -36.30 5.53
C THR A 18 -2.43 -36.60 5.26
N ALA A 19 -1.57 -35.57 5.17
CA ALA A 19 -0.14 -35.76 4.96
C ALA A 19 0.54 -36.48 6.13
N ARG A 20 0.20 -36.10 7.38
CA ARG A 20 0.68 -36.76 8.59
C ARG A 20 0.32 -38.25 8.59
N ASP A 21 -0.94 -38.58 8.30
CA ASP A 21 -1.43 -39.96 8.31
C ASP A 21 -0.75 -40.80 7.20
N LEU A 22 -0.49 -40.21 6.03
CA LEU A 22 0.27 -40.86 4.95
C LEU A 22 1.72 -41.13 5.35
N VAL A 23 2.41 -40.15 5.95
CA VAL A 23 3.78 -40.33 6.44
C VAL A 23 3.82 -41.42 7.50
N GLN A 24 2.88 -41.43 8.45
CA GLN A 24 2.79 -42.47 9.48
C GLN A 24 2.58 -43.87 8.89
N LYS A 25 1.78 -43.99 7.82
CA LYS A 25 1.51 -45.27 7.15
C LYS A 25 2.72 -45.82 6.39
N TYR A 26 3.42 -44.98 5.64
CA TYR A 26 4.46 -45.41 4.70
C TYR A 26 5.89 -45.26 5.20
N ASN A 27 6.11 -44.40 6.20
CA ASN A 27 7.39 -44.24 6.87
C ASN A 27 7.15 -44.22 8.39
N PRO A 28 6.69 -45.35 8.96
CA PRO A 28 6.47 -45.43 10.40
C PRO A 28 7.81 -45.14 11.09
N LEU A 29 7.83 -44.20 12.04
CA LEU A 29 9.01 -43.78 12.79
C LEU A 29 9.45 -44.87 13.80
N THR A 30 9.71 -46.08 13.31
CA THR A 30 10.12 -47.22 14.12
C THR A 30 11.45 -46.94 14.80
N GLY A 31 11.48 -46.99 16.13
CA GLY A 31 12.68 -46.71 16.92
C GLY A 31 12.84 -45.26 17.38
N ILE A 32 11.95 -44.34 16.97
CA ILE A 32 11.81 -43.02 17.61
C ILE A 32 10.85 -43.19 18.78
N VAL A 33 11.35 -42.95 19.99
CA VAL A 33 10.73 -43.37 21.25
C VAL A 33 9.46 -42.57 21.59
N THR A 34 9.24 -41.42 20.96
CA THR A 34 8.01 -40.63 21.11
C THR A 34 7.76 -39.79 19.86
N ASN A 35 6.58 -39.92 19.26
CA ASN A 35 6.06 -38.89 18.35
C ASN A 35 5.53 -37.77 19.27
N PRO A 36 6.09 -36.55 19.24
CA PRO A 36 5.61 -35.49 20.11
C PRO A 36 4.15 -35.17 19.77
N ASP A 37 3.39 -34.80 20.80
CA ASP A 37 2.05 -34.27 20.59
C ASP A 37 2.12 -33.03 19.70
N ALA A 38 1.09 -32.83 18.89
CA ALA A 38 0.99 -31.65 18.05
C ALA A 38 0.99 -30.39 18.95
N PRO A 39 1.77 -29.34 18.62
CA PRO A 39 1.68 -28.06 19.31
C PRO A 39 0.24 -27.57 19.40
N GLU A 40 -0.11 -26.97 20.54
CA GLU A 40 -1.41 -26.38 20.78
C GLU A 40 -1.73 -25.30 19.73
N ILE A 41 -2.98 -25.30 19.25
CA ILE A 41 -3.48 -24.28 18.33
C ILE A 41 -3.70 -23.01 19.12
N ARG A 42 -3.15 -21.90 18.61
CA ARG A 42 -3.37 -20.57 19.19
C ARG A 42 -4.81 -20.12 18.94
N GLU A 43 -5.50 -19.77 20.01
CA GLU A 43 -6.81 -19.15 19.92
C GLU A 43 -6.73 -17.82 19.18
N LYS A 44 -7.80 -17.54 18.43
CA LYS A 44 -7.99 -16.31 17.68
C LYS A 44 -9.23 -15.60 18.21
N THR A 45 -9.26 -14.29 18.07
CA THR A 45 -10.40 -13.49 18.53
C THR A 45 -10.75 -12.38 17.54
N ALA A 46 -12.01 -11.97 17.56
CA ALA A 46 -12.47 -10.73 16.95
C ALA A 46 -12.46 -9.64 18.02
N TYR A 47 -11.47 -8.74 17.99
CA TYR A 47 -11.46 -7.59 18.87
C TYR A 47 -12.59 -6.61 18.57
N PRO A 48 -12.98 -5.75 19.53
CA PRO A 48 -13.91 -4.65 19.26
C PRO A 48 -13.43 -3.76 18.11
N SER A 49 -14.37 -3.23 17.33
CA SER A 49 -14.07 -2.28 16.26
C SER A 49 -13.41 -1.02 16.80
N VAL A 50 -12.48 -0.46 16.02
CA VAL A 50 -11.77 0.78 16.35
C VAL A 50 -12.21 1.88 15.39
N SER A 51 -12.82 2.95 15.90
CA SER A 51 -13.16 4.12 15.09
C SER A 51 -11.90 4.88 14.67
N ILE A 52 -11.91 5.39 13.44
CA ILE A 52 -10.88 6.31 12.96
C ILE A 52 -11.28 7.72 13.38
N ILE A 53 -10.49 8.32 14.27
CA ILE A 53 -10.77 9.64 14.84
C ILE A 53 -9.70 10.68 14.51
N GLU A 54 -8.57 10.24 13.98
CA GLU A 54 -7.44 11.09 13.67
C GLU A 54 -6.84 10.78 12.29
N ALA A 55 -6.37 11.80 11.60
CA ALA A 55 -5.71 11.68 10.31
C ALA A 55 -4.60 12.72 10.11
N ILE A 56 -3.69 12.41 9.19
CA ILE A 56 -2.71 13.32 8.60
C ILE A 56 -3.00 13.34 7.09
N ASP A 57 -3.31 14.52 6.56
CA ASP A 57 -3.60 14.70 5.14
C ASP A 57 -2.34 14.56 4.28
N PHE A 58 -2.52 14.31 2.98
CA PHE A 58 -1.40 14.06 2.09
C PHE A 58 -0.34 15.17 2.05
N SER A 59 -0.76 16.43 2.10
CA SER A 59 0.17 17.56 2.00
C SER A 59 1.05 17.64 3.26
N SER A 60 0.46 17.38 4.42
CA SER A 60 1.16 17.26 5.69
C SER A 60 2.15 16.09 5.67
N ILE A 61 1.76 14.92 5.12
CA ILE A 61 2.67 13.77 4.93
C ILE A 61 3.89 14.19 4.11
N LEU A 62 3.70 14.78 2.92
CA LEU A 62 4.81 15.20 2.07
C LEU A 62 5.73 16.22 2.75
N SER A 63 5.15 17.17 3.49
CA SER A 63 5.90 18.20 4.21
C SER A 63 6.73 17.65 5.38
N SER A 64 6.30 16.54 5.98
CA SER A 64 7.00 15.88 7.08
C SER A 64 8.25 15.10 6.63
N ILE A 65 8.35 14.80 5.34
CA ILE A 65 9.47 14.05 4.76
C ILE A 65 10.60 15.01 4.44
N LYS A 66 11.77 14.75 5.03
CA LYS A 66 12.95 15.61 4.88
C LYS A 66 13.63 15.44 3.53
N ASP A 67 13.60 14.23 2.98
CA ASP A 67 14.28 13.90 1.73
C ASP A 67 13.43 14.33 0.54
N SER A 68 14.00 15.17 -0.32
CA SER A 68 13.41 15.52 -1.60
C SER A 68 14.50 15.73 -2.65
N PHE A 69 14.25 15.29 -3.87
CA PHE A 69 15.25 15.23 -4.92
C PHE A 69 14.74 15.97 -6.15
N LYS A 70 15.52 16.93 -6.67
CA LYS A 70 15.11 17.73 -7.82
C LYS A 70 15.78 17.23 -9.09
N ASN A 71 15.03 17.17 -10.19
CA ASN A 71 15.57 16.95 -11.52
C ASN A 71 14.85 17.83 -12.55
N SER A 72 15.62 18.68 -13.25
CA SER A 72 15.08 19.58 -14.27
C SER A 72 14.66 18.84 -15.54
N SER A 73 15.30 17.70 -15.86
CA SER A 73 15.11 17.01 -17.14
C SER A 73 13.87 16.12 -17.18
N GLY A 74 13.38 15.66 -16.03
CA GLY A 74 12.25 14.73 -15.94
C GLY A 74 12.25 13.91 -14.65
N PRO A 75 11.21 13.07 -14.45
CA PRO A 75 11.19 12.09 -13.36
C PRO A 75 12.33 11.07 -13.53
N ILE A 76 12.78 10.49 -12.42
CA ILE A 76 13.73 9.36 -12.40
C ILE A 76 13.14 8.18 -11.63
N SER A 77 13.79 7.02 -11.72
CA SER A 77 13.35 5.82 -11.03
C SER A 77 13.52 5.94 -9.51
N MET A 78 12.78 5.10 -8.77
CA MET A 78 12.99 4.95 -7.33
C MET A 78 14.45 4.56 -7.02
N GLU A 79 15.02 3.68 -7.86
CA GLU A 79 16.38 3.16 -7.70
C GLU A 79 17.48 4.18 -7.98
N ASP A 80 17.20 5.21 -8.79
CA ASP A 80 18.18 6.26 -9.13
C ASP A 80 18.14 7.46 -8.17
N LEU A 81 17.23 7.47 -7.19
CA LEU A 81 17.22 8.52 -6.17
C LEU A 81 18.51 8.48 -5.34
N PRO A 82 19.17 9.61 -5.05
CA PRO A 82 20.34 9.63 -4.19
C PRO A 82 19.96 9.58 -2.71
N CYS A 83 19.17 8.58 -2.31
CA CYS A 83 18.78 8.29 -0.93
C CYS A 83 19.39 6.96 -0.47
N ASN A 84 19.18 6.60 0.81
CA ASN A 84 19.65 5.32 1.38
C ASN A 84 21.14 5.06 1.13
N ASP A 85 21.99 6.04 1.44
CA ASP A 85 23.44 6.00 1.21
C ASP A 85 23.82 5.74 -0.26
N GLY A 86 23.00 6.25 -1.19
CA GLY A 86 23.21 6.11 -2.64
C GLY A 86 22.70 4.81 -3.24
N ASN A 87 21.96 3.99 -2.47
CA ASN A 87 21.36 2.74 -2.96
C ASN A 87 19.95 2.92 -3.56
N GLY A 88 19.43 4.14 -3.58
CA GLY A 88 18.09 4.42 -4.07
C GLY A 88 16.99 3.92 -3.14
N GLN A 89 15.76 4.20 -3.54
CA GLN A 89 14.57 3.78 -2.83
C GLN A 89 14.19 2.34 -3.23
N SER A 90 14.16 1.44 -2.24
CA SER A 90 13.85 0.03 -2.50
C SER A 90 12.35 -0.23 -2.59
N TYR A 91 11.54 0.35 -1.72
CA TYR A 91 10.12 0.00 -1.56
C TYR A 91 9.25 1.24 -1.25
N GLY A 92 7.94 1.03 -1.25
CA GLY A 92 6.96 2.04 -0.88
C GLY A 92 6.46 2.80 -2.10
N TYR A 93 6.34 4.12 -1.93
CA TYR A 93 5.76 5.02 -2.91
C TYR A 93 6.74 6.13 -3.26
N LEU A 94 6.61 6.71 -4.45
CA LEU A 94 7.38 7.88 -4.86
C LEU A 94 6.44 8.95 -5.40
N SER A 95 6.43 10.10 -4.75
CA SER A 95 5.68 11.26 -5.23
C SER A 95 6.53 12.07 -6.19
N TYR A 96 6.03 12.27 -7.40
CA TYR A 96 6.59 13.14 -8.42
C TYR A 96 5.80 14.44 -8.44
N CYS A 97 6.40 15.52 -7.94
CA CYS A 97 5.78 16.83 -7.80
C CYS A 97 6.35 17.82 -8.83
N THR A 98 5.50 18.60 -9.48
CA THR A 98 5.93 19.71 -10.35
C THR A 98 4.83 20.78 -10.48
N LYS A 99 5.16 21.89 -11.13
CA LYS A 99 4.20 22.92 -11.51
C LYS A 99 3.62 22.62 -12.90
N LEU A 100 2.30 22.72 -13.01
CA LEU A 100 1.55 22.60 -14.25
C LEU A 100 1.42 23.98 -14.90
N PRO A 101 2.05 24.23 -16.07
CA PRO A 101 1.82 25.46 -16.82
C PRO A 101 0.41 25.43 -17.42
N ARG A 102 -0.48 26.31 -16.95
CA ARG A 102 -1.91 26.32 -17.32
C ARG A 102 -2.24 27.34 -18.42
N LYS A 103 -3.32 27.06 -19.15
CA LYS A 103 -3.98 27.90 -20.17
C LYS A 103 -5.47 27.61 -20.18
N ALA A 104 -6.34 28.61 -20.22
CA ALA A 104 -7.78 28.39 -20.20
C ALA A 104 -8.26 27.29 -21.18
N GLY A 105 -8.84 26.20 -20.67
CA GLY A 105 -9.24 25.07 -21.51
C GLY A 105 -9.20 23.71 -20.81
N ASN A 106 -9.41 22.68 -21.62
CA ASN A 106 -9.18 21.28 -21.23
C ASN A 106 -7.71 20.95 -21.48
N TYR A 107 -7.14 20.11 -20.64
CA TYR A 107 -5.76 19.65 -20.78
C TYR A 107 -5.70 18.13 -20.82
N SER A 108 -4.76 17.62 -21.59
CA SER A 108 -4.39 16.21 -21.60
C SER A 108 -3.02 16.00 -20.96
N LEU A 109 -2.97 15.17 -19.92
CA LEU A 109 -1.73 14.70 -19.30
C LEU A 109 -1.39 13.33 -19.87
N LYS A 110 -0.25 13.23 -20.55
CA LYS A 110 0.25 11.98 -21.14
C LYS A 110 1.54 11.54 -20.46
N ILE A 111 1.53 10.34 -19.90
CA ILE A 111 2.71 9.72 -19.30
C ILE A 111 3.30 8.76 -20.32
N LYS A 112 4.41 9.13 -20.98
CA LYS A 112 5.04 8.27 -21.98
C LYS A 112 5.73 7.07 -21.33
N GLY A 113 5.56 5.91 -21.94
CA GLY A 113 6.03 4.62 -21.42
C GLY A 113 5.03 3.99 -20.44
N HIS A 114 5.54 3.15 -19.55
CA HIS A 114 4.72 2.48 -18.54
C HIS A 114 4.79 3.19 -17.19
N ILE A 115 3.67 3.17 -16.47
CA ILE A 115 3.60 3.47 -15.04
C ILE A 115 3.99 2.20 -14.29
N ARG A 116 5.01 2.27 -13.43
CA ARG A 116 5.55 1.11 -12.71
C ARG A 116 5.42 1.30 -11.19
N ASP A 117 4.32 0.88 -10.55
CA ASP A 117 3.26 0.00 -11.07
C ASP A 117 1.88 0.63 -11.05
N MET A 118 1.54 1.41 -10.04
CA MET A 118 0.24 2.09 -9.98
C MET A 118 0.46 3.54 -9.57
N ALA A 119 -0.26 4.45 -10.19
CA ALA A 119 -0.18 5.87 -9.92
C ALA A 119 -1.51 6.42 -9.41
N GLN A 120 -1.41 7.48 -8.60
CA GLN A 120 -2.47 8.43 -8.43
C GLN A 120 -2.06 9.78 -8.94
N ILE A 121 -2.98 10.48 -9.61
CA ILE A 121 -2.73 11.81 -10.17
C ILE A 121 -3.56 12.79 -9.38
N ILE A 122 -2.90 13.79 -8.80
CA ILE A 122 -3.50 14.85 -8.00
C ILE A 122 -3.17 16.18 -8.65
N VAL A 123 -4.20 16.98 -8.91
CA VAL A 123 -4.08 18.33 -9.47
C VAL A 123 -4.73 19.32 -8.50
N ASP A 124 -3.97 20.31 -8.03
CA ASP A 124 -4.38 21.27 -6.98
C ASP A 124 -5.08 20.62 -5.78
N GLY A 125 -4.52 19.50 -5.30
CA GLY A 125 -5.09 18.77 -4.16
C GLY A 125 -6.34 17.94 -4.49
N SER A 126 -6.82 17.91 -5.73
CA SER A 126 -7.94 17.06 -6.17
C SER A 126 -7.43 15.81 -6.88
N VAL A 127 -7.84 14.63 -6.42
CA VAL A 127 -7.49 13.35 -7.05
C VAL A 127 -8.26 13.19 -8.36
N ILE A 128 -7.56 12.83 -9.44
CA ILE A 128 -8.12 12.63 -10.79
C ILE A 128 -8.34 11.15 -11.09
N THR A 129 -7.48 10.29 -10.56
CA THR A 129 -7.55 8.83 -10.71
C THR A 129 -8.59 8.24 -9.76
N GLN A 130 -9.37 7.27 -10.21
CA GLN A 130 -10.33 6.57 -9.36
C GLN A 130 -9.75 5.26 -8.82
N PRO A 131 -10.28 4.71 -7.71
CA PRO A 131 -9.98 3.34 -7.31
C PRO A 131 -10.19 2.40 -8.49
N TYR A 132 -9.28 1.44 -8.66
CA TYR A 132 -9.47 0.40 -9.66
C TYR A 132 -10.76 -0.36 -9.36
N ASN A 133 -11.58 -0.57 -10.38
CA ASN A 133 -12.76 -1.41 -10.35
C ASN A 133 -12.77 -2.26 -11.64
N LYS A 134 -13.02 -3.56 -11.51
CA LYS A 134 -13.11 -4.52 -12.64
C LYS A 134 -14.16 -4.14 -13.68
N ASP A 135 -15.20 -3.41 -13.28
CA ASP A 135 -16.29 -2.98 -14.16
C ASP A 135 -16.05 -1.56 -14.71
N GLY A 136 -15.40 -1.48 -15.88
CA GLY A 136 -15.75 -0.45 -16.89
C GLY A 136 -15.11 0.94 -16.84
N ASP A 137 -14.03 1.17 -16.08
CA ASP A 137 -13.28 2.45 -16.11
C ASP A 137 -11.76 2.24 -16.25
N GLY A 138 -11.35 1.24 -17.03
CA GLY A 138 -9.94 0.92 -17.29
C GLY A 138 -9.10 2.09 -17.84
N ASP A 139 -9.75 3.10 -18.43
CA ASP A 139 -9.13 4.32 -18.96
C ASP A 139 -8.82 5.36 -17.86
N LYS A 140 -9.39 5.23 -16.65
CA LYS A 140 -9.19 6.18 -15.53
C LYS A 140 -8.30 5.63 -14.41
N ALA A 141 -8.06 4.32 -14.40
CA ALA A 141 -7.10 3.72 -13.49
C ALA A 141 -5.68 3.87 -14.05
N ALA A 142 -4.79 4.50 -13.28
CA ALA A 142 -3.38 4.59 -13.65
C ALA A 142 -2.63 3.40 -13.04
N GLY A 143 -2.64 2.23 -13.69
CA GLY A 143 -2.07 1.00 -13.14
C GLY A 143 -1.24 0.20 -14.13
N PHE A 144 -0.60 -0.87 -13.66
CA PHE A 144 0.27 -1.72 -14.48
C PHE A 144 -0.50 -2.49 -15.56
N TRP A 145 -1.82 -2.60 -15.40
CA TRP A 145 -2.76 -3.10 -16.40
C TRP A 145 -2.96 -2.13 -17.56
N GLY A 146 -2.58 -0.87 -17.38
CA GLY A 146 -2.72 0.20 -18.36
C GLY A 146 -1.82 -0.01 -19.58
N ALA A 147 -2.29 0.45 -20.73
CA ALA A 147 -1.47 0.50 -21.93
C ALA A 147 -0.29 1.44 -21.73
N ARG A 148 0.80 1.17 -22.45
CA ARG A 148 1.89 2.12 -22.62
C ARG A 148 1.35 3.46 -23.12
N ASP A 149 1.93 4.57 -22.65
CA ASP A 149 1.55 5.93 -23.01
C ASP A 149 0.16 6.34 -22.49
N ALA A 150 -0.09 6.15 -21.18
CA ALA A 150 -1.35 6.49 -20.54
C ALA A 150 -1.69 7.98 -20.67
N GLU A 151 -2.97 8.29 -20.89
CA GLU A 151 -3.48 9.64 -21.14
C GLU A 151 -4.67 9.95 -20.21
N PHE A 152 -4.63 11.10 -19.55
CA PHE A 152 -5.63 11.52 -18.56
C PHE A 152 -6.14 12.92 -18.89
N LEU A 153 -7.47 13.08 -18.91
CA LEU A 153 -8.08 14.40 -19.03
C LEU A 153 -8.05 15.10 -17.66
N LEU A 154 -7.39 16.25 -17.59
CA LEU A 154 -7.35 17.04 -16.37
C LEU A 154 -8.58 17.96 -16.26
N PRO A 155 -9.01 18.33 -15.04
CA PRO A 155 -10.11 19.27 -14.85
C PRO A 155 -9.84 20.61 -15.55
N LYS A 156 -10.89 21.19 -16.12
CA LYS A 156 -10.83 22.54 -16.68
C LYS A 156 -10.48 23.54 -15.57
N SER A 157 -9.43 24.32 -15.79
CA SER A 157 -9.10 25.46 -14.93
C SER A 157 -9.51 26.76 -15.62
N SER A 158 -10.22 27.62 -14.92
CA SER A 158 -10.41 29.03 -15.31
C SER A 158 -9.26 29.92 -14.85
N ASN A 159 -8.36 29.38 -14.03
CA ASN A 159 -7.15 30.05 -13.56
C ASN A 159 -5.98 29.73 -14.50
N GLU A 160 -5.31 30.77 -15.00
CA GLU A 160 -4.12 30.67 -15.85
C GLU A 160 -2.81 30.69 -15.04
N ALA A 161 -2.87 30.86 -13.72
CA ALA A 161 -1.72 30.66 -12.85
C ALA A 161 -1.26 29.19 -12.87
N GLU A 162 0.02 28.96 -12.61
CA GLU A 162 0.58 27.61 -12.50
C GLU A 162 -0.19 26.79 -11.45
N GLY A 163 -0.55 25.55 -11.82
CA GLY A 163 -1.16 24.59 -10.91
C GLY A 163 -0.12 23.68 -10.26
N ASP A 164 -0.55 22.91 -9.27
CA ASP A 164 0.25 21.85 -8.68
C ASP A 164 -0.12 20.49 -9.28
N LEU A 165 0.90 19.72 -9.68
CA LEU A 165 0.76 18.33 -10.10
C LEU A 165 1.55 17.44 -9.15
N VAL A 166 0.88 16.44 -8.59
CA VAL A 166 1.52 15.34 -7.88
C VAL A 166 1.11 14.02 -8.52
N ILE A 167 2.10 13.21 -8.90
CA ILE A 167 1.88 11.83 -9.34
C ILE A 167 2.51 10.90 -8.31
N ILE A 168 1.71 10.15 -7.58
CA ILE A 168 2.17 9.22 -6.54
C ILE A 168 2.27 7.85 -7.17
N VAL A 169 3.47 7.29 -7.31
CA VAL A 169 3.65 5.95 -7.87
C VAL A 169 3.94 4.94 -6.76
N GLU A 170 3.11 3.91 -6.66
CA GLU A 170 3.32 2.74 -5.83
C GLU A 170 4.20 1.71 -6.55
N ASN A 171 5.26 1.27 -5.87
CA ASN A 171 5.94 0.02 -6.20
C ASN A 171 5.17 -1.15 -5.58
N MET A 172 4.48 -1.94 -6.40
CA MET A 172 3.65 -3.08 -5.97
C MET A 172 4.45 -4.38 -5.78
N GLY A 173 5.75 -4.36 -6.07
CA GLY A 173 6.64 -5.51 -6.01
C GLY A 173 7.41 -5.69 -7.32
N ARG A 174 8.69 -6.03 -7.23
CA ARG A 174 9.49 -6.38 -8.41
C ARG A 174 9.19 -7.82 -8.80
N VAL A 175 9.13 -8.06 -10.12
CA VAL A 175 8.91 -9.39 -10.69
C VAL A 175 9.99 -10.36 -10.20
N ASN A 176 9.58 -11.51 -9.68
CA ASN A 176 10.47 -12.53 -9.11
C ASN A 176 10.61 -13.79 -9.97
N TYR A 177 9.96 -13.84 -11.14
CA TYR A 177 10.01 -14.97 -12.06
C TYR A 177 10.02 -14.50 -13.52
N GLY A 178 10.82 -15.14 -14.37
CA GLY A 178 10.86 -14.83 -15.80
C GLY A 178 12.25 -14.90 -16.41
N GLN A 179 12.37 -14.42 -17.65
CA GLN A 179 13.65 -14.36 -18.36
C GLN A 179 14.56 -13.27 -17.77
N PRO A 180 15.90 -13.35 -17.92
CA PRO A 180 16.84 -12.39 -17.33
C PRO A 180 16.52 -10.91 -17.60
N HIS A 181 16.01 -10.57 -18.79
CA HIS A 181 15.63 -9.19 -19.12
C HIS A 181 14.38 -8.69 -18.38
N ASN A 182 13.53 -9.60 -17.89
CA ASN A 182 12.37 -9.28 -17.06
C ASN A 182 12.77 -8.73 -15.69
N PHE A 183 14.04 -8.83 -15.27
CA PHE A 183 14.52 -8.29 -13.99
C PHE A 183 14.98 -6.83 -14.07
N LYS A 184 14.92 -6.18 -15.24
CA LYS A 184 15.09 -4.71 -15.38
C LYS A 184 13.80 -3.98 -14.93
N GLN A 185 13.53 -4.06 -13.63
CA GLN A 185 12.27 -3.67 -13.00
C GLN A 185 12.39 -2.36 -12.20
N SER A 186 13.10 -1.37 -12.74
CA SER A 186 13.09 -0.02 -12.15
C SER A 186 11.66 0.47 -12.03
N LYS A 187 11.32 1.04 -10.87
CA LYS A 187 9.96 1.47 -10.51
C LYS A 187 9.83 2.98 -10.60
N GLY A 188 8.60 3.46 -10.76
CA GLY A 188 8.30 4.87 -10.99
C GLY A 188 8.00 5.19 -12.46
N LEU A 189 8.36 6.41 -12.88
CA LEU A 189 8.12 6.96 -14.21
C LEU A 189 9.47 7.14 -14.94
N VAL A 190 9.88 6.14 -15.73
CA VAL A 190 11.30 5.98 -16.15
C VAL A 190 11.52 5.88 -17.66
N GLU A 191 10.46 5.70 -18.44
CA GLU A 191 10.56 5.30 -19.85
C GLU A 191 10.40 6.46 -20.84
N GLY A 192 9.96 7.64 -20.39
CA GLY A 192 9.71 8.77 -21.27
C GLY A 192 9.26 10.03 -20.53
N PRO A 193 9.08 11.13 -21.28
CA PRO A 193 8.63 12.39 -20.70
C PRO A 193 7.15 12.30 -20.27
N ILE A 194 6.78 13.19 -19.37
CA ILE A 194 5.38 13.48 -19.05
C ILE A 194 5.01 14.74 -19.82
N LEU A 195 3.92 14.68 -20.58
CA LEU A 195 3.51 15.73 -21.50
C LEU A 195 2.20 16.35 -21.02
N LEU A 196 2.10 17.68 -21.10
CA LEU A 196 0.86 18.44 -21.04
C LEU A 196 0.56 18.95 -22.44
N ASP A 197 -0.54 18.50 -23.06
CA ASP A 197 -0.91 18.88 -24.43
C ASP A 197 0.27 18.75 -25.42
N GLU A 198 0.95 17.59 -25.38
CA GLU A 198 2.15 17.24 -26.17
C GLU A 198 3.43 18.04 -25.83
N ALA A 199 3.39 18.98 -24.89
CA ALA A 199 4.57 19.71 -24.40
C ALA A 199 5.17 19.04 -23.15
N PRO A 200 6.49 18.78 -23.09
CA PRO A 200 7.13 18.18 -21.91
C PRO A 200 7.01 19.03 -20.65
N ILE A 201 6.61 18.41 -19.54
CA ILE A 201 6.64 18.99 -18.21
C ILE A 201 8.03 18.73 -17.59
N THR A 202 8.65 19.78 -17.06
CA THR A 202 10.01 19.77 -16.52
C THR A 202 10.02 20.12 -15.02
N ASN A 203 11.20 20.24 -14.41
CA ASN A 203 11.39 20.71 -13.03
C ASN A 203 10.66 19.88 -11.97
N TRP A 204 10.98 18.58 -11.94
CA TRP A 204 10.39 17.63 -11.01
C TRP A 204 11.08 17.65 -9.65
N THR A 205 10.28 17.48 -8.59
CA THR A 205 10.73 17.18 -7.24
C THR A 205 10.16 15.81 -6.85
N MET A 206 11.03 14.87 -6.50
CA MET A 206 10.67 13.52 -6.09
C MET A 206 10.80 13.37 -4.57
N ILE A 207 9.75 12.87 -3.92
CA ILE A 207 9.69 12.67 -2.46
C ILE A 207 9.44 11.18 -2.17
N PRO A 208 10.42 10.43 -1.62
CA PRO A 208 10.27 9.02 -1.31
C PRO A 208 9.41 8.79 -0.06
N LEU A 209 8.38 7.97 -0.22
CA LEU A 209 7.43 7.54 0.82
C LEU A 209 7.71 6.07 1.15
N GLU A 210 8.80 5.81 1.88
CA GLU A 210 9.20 4.45 2.25
C GLU A 210 8.41 3.90 3.45
N PHE A 211 7.79 4.78 4.24
CA PHE A 211 7.09 4.45 5.48
C PHE A 211 7.90 3.52 6.40
N LYS A 212 9.19 3.82 6.55
CA LYS A 212 10.06 3.15 7.52
C LYS A 212 9.47 3.27 8.93
N LYS A 213 9.72 2.27 9.77
CA LYS A 213 9.28 2.27 11.18
C LYS A 213 9.62 3.59 11.89
N SER A 214 10.84 4.11 11.70
CA SER A 214 11.27 5.37 12.30
C SER A 214 10.41 6.57 11.89
N PHE A 215 9.92 6.61 10.65
CA PHE A 215 9.01 7.65 10.18
C PHE A 215 7.64 7.49 10.83
N ILE A 216 7.04 6.29 10.72
CA ILE A 216 5.71 5.99 11.25
C ILE A 216 5.63 6.27 12.75
N THR A 217 6.62 5.85 13.54
CA THR A 217 6.64 6.09 14.99
C THR A 217 7.00 7.53 15.39
N SER A 218 7.39 8.39 14.44
CA SER A 218 7.74 9.80 14.70
C SER A 218 6.61 10.78 14.39
N LEU A 219 5.49 10.30 13.85
CA LEU A 219 4.35 11.14 13.46
C LEU A 219 3.67 11.76 14.68
N THR A 220 3.61 13.09 14.73
CA THR A 220 3.00 13.84 15.83
C THR A 220 1.80 14.69 15.44
N ASP A 221 1.69 15.06 14.16
CA ASP A 221 0.77 16.11 13.70
C ASP A 221 -0.61 15.56 13.32
N TRP A 222 -1.15 14.72 14.20
CA TRP A 222 -2.47 14.11 14.05
C TRP A 222 -3.58 15.14 14.26
N ASN A 223 -4.51 15.21 13.31
CA ASN A 223 -5.65 16.11 13.36
C ASN A 223 -6.94 15.30 13.54
N SER A 224 -7.95 15.88 14.18
CA SER A 224 -9.26 15.25 14.27
C SER A 224 -9.82 14.97 12.87
N TYR A 225 -10.27 13.74 12.66
CA TYR A 225 -10.83 13.27 11.40
C TYR A 225 -12.36 13.13 11.52
N ALA A 226 -13.07 13.69 10.55
CA ALA A 226 -14.53 13.70 10.48
C ALA A 226 -15.08 13.06 9.18
N GLY A 227 -14.31 12.17 8.55
CA GLY A 227 -14.80 11.39 7.39
C GLY A 227 -14.68 12.07 6.02
N SER A 228 -13.82 13.08 5.84
CA SER A 228 -13.87 13.96 4.65
C SER A 228 -12.56 14.14 3.86
N LEU A 229 -11.59 13.26 4.05
CA LEU A 229 -10.36 13.29 3.24
C LEU A 229 -10.58 12.56 1.92
N THR A 230 -10.38 13.27 0.81
CA THR A 230 -10.53 12.77 -0.57
C THR A 230 -9.18 12.54 -1.27
N THR A 231 -8.09 12.58 -0.51
CA THR A 231 -6.71 12.36 -0.97
C THR A 231 -6.05 11.30 -0.11
N PRO A 232 -4.93 10.70 -0.54
CA PRO A 232 -4.22 9.73 0.28
C PRO A 232 -3.89 10.28 1.67
N GLY A 233 -4.10 9.48 2.70
CA GLY A 233 -3.94 9.94 4.07
C GLY A 233 -3.36 8.86 4.96
N LEU A 234 -2.83 9.29 6.11
CA LEU A 234 -2.56 8.41 7.23
C LEU A 234 -3.70 8.56 8.23
N TYR A 235 -4.24 7.43 8.67
CA TYR A 235 -5.37 7.36 9.57
C TYR A 235 -4.94 6.61 10.83
N ARG A 236 -5.35 7.08 12.01
CA ARG A 236 -5.00 6.46 13.29
C ARG A 236 -6.22 6.01 14.07
N GLY A 237 -6.09 4.83 14.64
CA GLY A 237 -6.98 4.29 15.66
C GLY A 237 -6.18 3.64 16.78
N THR A 238 -6.82 3.48 17.94
CA THR A 238 -6.22 2.83 19.12
C THR A 238 -7.06 1.63 19.53
N LEU A 239 -6.47 0.44 19.47
CA LEU A 239 -7.06 -0.79 20.00
C LEU A 239 -6.61 -0.98 21.45
N ASN A 240 -7.55 -1.11 22.39
CA ASN A 240 -7.23 -1.46 23.78
C ASN A 240 -7.50 -2.95 24.05
N VAL A 241 -6.43 -3.71 24.28
CA VAL A 241 -6.46 -5.16 24.56
C VAL A 241 -6.41 -5.38 26.07
N THR A 242 -7.50 -5.88 26.67
CA THR A 242 -7.63 -5.95 28.15
C THR A 242 -6.96 -7.17 28.79
N ALA A 243 -6.68 -8.21 28.02
CA ALA A 243 -6.12 -9.48 28.47
C ALA A 243 -4.84 -9.83 27.70
N GLU A 244 -4.31 -11.04 27.88
CA GLU A 244 -3.22 -11.53 27.06
C GLU A 244 -3.62 -11.47 25.57
N PRO A 245 -2.80 -10.86 24.69
CA PRO A 245 -3.15 -10.75 23.28
C PRO A 245 -3.32 -12.12 22.61
N LEU A 246 -4.37 -12.23 21.80
CA LEU A 246 -4.64 -13.34 20.90
C LEU A 246 -4.46 -12.91 19.44
N ASP A 247 -4.21 -13.90 18.59
CA ASP A 247 -4.14 -13.72 17.13
C ASP A 247 -5.50 -13.20 16.62
N THR A 248 -5.47 -12.39 15.57
CA THR A 248 -6.69 -11.83 14.95
C THR A 248 -6.46 -11.56 13.47
N PHE A 249 -7.50 -11.10 12.79
CA PHE A 249 -7.47 -10.72 11.39
C PHE A 249 -8.08 -9.33 11.22
N VAL A 250 -7.29 -8.38 10.74
CA VAL A 250 -7.76 -7.01 10.44
C VAL A 250 -8.57 -7.07 9.15
N ASP A 251 -9.85 -6.73 9.21
CA ASP A 251 -10.75 -6.77 8.05
C ASP A 251 -10.70 -5.45 7.28
N MET A 252 -10.21 -5.54 6.03
CA MET A 252 -10.01 -4.45 5.11
C MET A 252 -11.09 -4.39 4.02
N SER A 253 -12.20 -5.12 4.19
CA SER A 253 -13.29 -5.19 3.20
C SER A 253 -13.96 -3.84 2.93
N SER A 254 -13.99 -2.95 3.93
CA SER A 254 -14.54 -1.60 3.83
C SER A 254 -13.53 -0.55 3.36
N TRP A 255 -12.27 -0.94 3.15
CA TRP A 255 -11.17 -0.05 2.75
C TRP A 255 -10.85 -0.23 1.28
N ASN A 256 -10.14 0.73 0.68
CA ASN A 256 -9.82 0.70 -0.75
C ASN A 256 -8.44 0.10 -1.02
N LYS A 257 -7.35 0.82 -0.78
CA LYS A 257 -6.01 0.30 -1.07
C LYS A 257 -4.97 0.97 -0.21
N GLY A 258 -4.04 0.20 0.33
CA GLY A 258 -3.05 0.80 1.20
C GLY A 258 -2.17 -0.17 1.94
N VAL A 259 -1.63 0.31 3.06
CA VAL A 259 -0.80 -0.50 3.97
C VAL A 259 -1.20 -0.24 5.42
N VAL A 260 -1.08 -1.26 6.26
CA VAL A 260 -1.42 -1.20 7.70
C VAL A 260 -0.15 -1.32 8.54
N PHE A 261 -0.08 -0.52 9.60
CA PHE A 261 0.96 -0.58 10.62
C PHE A 261 0.35 -0.81 12.00
N ILE A 262 0.93 -1.75 12.76
CA ILE A 262 0.54 -2.05 14.15
C ILE A 262 1.75 -1.76 15.03
N ASN A 263 1.66 -0.80 15.96
CA ASN A 263 2.77 -0.40 16.82
C ASN A 263 4.08 -0.12 16.04
N GLY A 264 3.95 0.49 14.86
CA GLY A 264 5.04 0.77 13.92
C GLY A 264 5.57 -0.43 13.12
N PHE A 265 5.04 -1.64 13.31
CA PHE A 265 5.31 -2.79 12.46
C PHE A 265 4.45 -2.75 11.20
N ASN A 266 5.06 -2.85 10.01
CA ASN A 266 4.34 -2.89 8.74
C ASN A 266 3.71 -4.28 8.55
N LEU A 267 2.39 -4.37 8.69
CA LEU A 267 1.62 -5.61 8.55
C LEU A 267 1.55 -6.08 7.09
N GLY A 268 1.66 -5.15 6.15
CA GLY A 268 1.62 -5.42 4.71
C GLY A 268 0.60 -4.56 3.98
N ARG A 269 0.20 -5.02 2.80
CA ARG A 269 -0.69 -4.30 1.88
C ARG A 269 -2.08 -4.91 1.93
N TYR A 270 -3.09 -4.08 1.68
CA TYR A 270 -4.46 -4.51 1.39
C TYR A 270 -4.95 -3.88 0.09
N TRP A 271 -5.93 -4.52 -0.52
CA TRP A 271 -6.62 -4.00 -1.69
C TRP A 271 -8.04 -4.56 -1.75
N SER A 272 -9.02 -3.67 -1.92
CA SER A 272 -10.43 -3.96 -2.11
C SER A 272 -10.71 -4.93 -3.26
N GLU A 273 -9.78 -5.11 -4.21
CA GLU A 273 -9.93 -6.07 -5.29
C GLU A 273 -9.86 -7.54 -4.85
N GLY A 274 -9.29 -7.82 -3.68
CA GLY A 274 -9.09 -9.18 -3.18
C GLY A 274 -8.03 -9.98 -3.99
N PRO A 275 -8.01 -11.32 -3.84
CA PRO A 275 -8.99 -12.13 -3.12
C PRO A 275 -8.87 -12.01 -1.59
N GLN A 276 -7.70 -11.63 -1.06
CA GLN A 276 -7.51 -11.45 0.38
C GLN A 276 -8.24 -10.19 0.86
N LYS A 277 -9.10 -10.33 1.88
CA LYS A 277 -9.83 -9.22 2.50
C LYS A 277 -9.39 -8.92 3.93
N THR A 278 -8.75 -9.88 4.57
CA THR A 278 -8.23 -9.73 5.92
C THR A 278 -6.71 -9.86 5.97
N MET A 279 -6.09 -9.14 6.89
CA MET A 279 -4.65 -9.24 7.17
C MET A 279 -4.42 -9.96 8.50
N TYR A 280 -3.65 -11.05 8.49
CA TYR A 280 -3.31 -11.77 9.71
C TYR A 280 -2.47 -10.89 10.65
N LEU A 281 -2.97 -10.69 11.87
CA LEU A 281 -2.31 -9.95 12.94
C LEU A 281 -1.97 -10.90 14.09
N ALA A 282 -0.70 -11.27 14.16
CA ALA A 282 -0.18 -12.15 15.19
C ALA A 282 -0.16 -11.45 16.56
N ALA A 283 -0.56 -12.18 17.61
CA ALA A 283 -0.57 -11.74 19.00
C ALA A 283 0.73 -11.05 19.45
N PRO A 284 1.95 -11.51 19.09
CA PRO A 284 3.19 -10.86 19.53
C PRO A 284 3.42 -9.44 18.97
N LEU A 285 2.63 -8.99 17.99
CA LEU A 285 2.66 -7.61 17.50
C LEU A 285 1.79 -6.67 18.36
N LEU A 286 0.98 -7.24 19.26
CA LEU A 286 0.10 -6.52 20.17
C LEU A 286 0.69 -6.50 21.58
N ASN A 287 0.37 -5.45 22.31
CA ASN A 287 0.60 -5.30 23.74
C ASN A 287 -0.72 -5.56 24.49
N GLN A 288 -0.65 -6.07 25.72
CA GLN A 288 -1.75 -5.87 26.66
C GLN A 288 -1.84 -4.36 26.98
N GLY A 289 -3.00 -3.75 26.76
CA GLY A 289 -3.23 -2.31 26.83
C GLY A 289 -3.41 -1.68 25.45
N GLU A 290 -2.91 -0.46 25.30
CA GLU A 290 -3.08 0.33 24.08
C GLU A 290 -2.17 -0.16 22.94
N ASN A 291 -2.75 -0.24 21.75
CA ASN A 291 -2.10 -0.60 20.51
C ASN A 291 -2.45 0.43 19.44
N GLU A 292 -1.42 1.04 18.86
CA GLU A 292 -1.60 2.01 17.80
C GLU A 292 -1.76 1.29 16.46
N ILE A 293 -2.79 1.68 15.71
CA ILE A 293 -3.03 1.22 14.36
C ILE A 293 -2.98 2.43 13.44
N ILE A 294 -2.02 2.41 12.51
CA ILE A 294 -1.88 3.44 11.48
C ILE A 294 -2.17 2.80 10.13
N ILE A 295 -2.97 3.45 9.30
CA ILE A 295 -3.31 3.00 7.96
C ILE A 295 -2.94 4.10 6.98
N TYR A 296 -2.08 3.79 6.01
CA TYR A 296 -2.00 4.62 4.81
C TYR A 296 -3.07 4.14 3.85
N GLU A 297 -4.07 4.97 3.56
CA GLU A 297 -5.12 4.72 2.58
C GLU A 297 -4.94 5.66 1.39
N GLN A 298 -5.05 5.09 0.20
CA GLN A 298 -4.81 5.75 -1.07
C GLN A 298 -6.01 6.54 -1.59
N TYR A 299 -7.22 6.17 -1.20
CA TYR A 299 -8.44 6.79 -1.70
C TYR A 299 -9.26 7.32 -0.53
N GLU A 300 -10.43 6.74 -0.29
CA GLU A 300 -11.31 7.08 0.82
C GLU A 300 -11.13 6.06 1.94
N ALA A 301 -11.04 6.55 3.17
CA ALA A 301 -10.94 5.71 4.36
C ALA A 301 -12.32 5.24 4.84
N ALA A 302 -12.33 4.07 5.48
CA ALA A 302 -13.49 3.62 6.22
C ALA A 302 -13.62 4.34 7.57
N ASP A 303 -14.83 4.35 8.14
CA ASP A 303 -15.10 4.94 9.45
C ASP A 303 -14.46 4.17 10.62
N ALA A 304 -14.18 2.88 10.42
CA ALA A 304 -13.67 2.01 11.46
C ALA A 304 -12.79 0.87 10.91
N ILE A 305 -11.94 0.35 11.79
CA ILE A 305 -11.17 -0.87 11.62
C ILE A 305 -11.95 -2.00 12.30
N LEU A 306 -12.19 -3.06 11.55
CA LEU A 306 -12.89 -4.25 12.03
C LEU A 306 -11.90 -5.40 12.22
N PHE A 307 -12.25 -6.32 13.11
CA PHE A 307 -11.46 -7.51 13.40
C PHE A 307 -12.33 -8.75 13.31
N THR A 308 -11.72 -9.85 12.88
CA THR A 308 -12.36 -11.16 12.76
C THR A 308 -11.45 -12.23 13.37
N ASP A 309 -12.03 -13.36 13.75
CA ASP A 309 -11.32 -14.52 14.30
C ASP A 309 -10.92 -15.54 13.21
N ALA A 310 -11.32 -15.31 11.96
CA ALA A 310 -11.02 -16.14 10.81
C ALA A 310 -10.69 -15.28 9.58
N PRO A 311 -9.81 -15.76 8.68
CA PRO A 311 -9.47 -15.01 7.48
C PRO A 311 -10.62 -15.01 6.46
N ILE A 312 -10.75 -13.91 5.73
CA ILE A 312 -11.71 -13.77 4.63
C ILE A 312 -10.93 -13.72 3.31
N PHE A 313 -11.26 -14.67 2.43
CA PHE A 313 -10.86 -14.69 1.02
C PHE A 313 -12.12 -14.66 0.16
N THR A 314 -12.15 -13.86 -0.92
CA THR A 314 -13.20 -13.86 -1.94
C THR A 314 -12.85 -14.74 -3.12
#